data_AF-A0A5U0A5A2-F1
#
_entry.id   AF-A0A5U0A5A2-F1
#
_cell.length_a   1.000
_cell.length_b   1.000
_cell.length_c   1.000
_cell.angle_alpha   90.00
_cell.angle_beta   90.00
_cell.angle_gamma   90.00
#
_symmetry.space_group_name_H-M   'P 1'
#
loop_
_entity.id
_entity.type
_entity.pdbx_description
1 polymer ?
#
loop_
_entity_poly.entity_id
_entity_poly.type
_entity_poly.pdbx_seq_one_letter_code
_entity_poly.pdbx_strand_id
1 'polypeptide(L)'
;LGFKKDSLISFILPVSLVDGQHRLLGAIGEINTRLETGEFDDELSLSLNNGTDATMANTEILKKHTRVLPVSLLMSDSPSEQVFQFVVINQKATPIERSLLGTIVSTTLTNDEMEVVSQRLMDSGIKLEEARAITWIAKNPVSPFSNLVERGVNSDSKDMLQWSVMGKIINIFKELRGGILFGERNDYAKIWQEKYLSTSGVVSEFDDNVFSSAYDYWRSLEGPWRELFVCFWNKVSDKLAQRENKDRKNFWGAPRESNIFNKISLMILSSDFFQFLVETRTGIDSKEHLKSLVDEWLQDIKPAYFDRDWELSGVKKDSKGIRDRWAQLWSDYRKNPSALPQIRMYRNPKKTD
;
A
#
# COMPACT_ATOMS: atom_id res chain seq x y z
N LEU A 1 6.41 -13.84 13.15
CA LEU A 1 5.44 -13.51 14.20
C LEU A 1 4.24 -12.84 13.56
N GLY A 2 3.22 -13.64 13.22
CA GLY A 2 1.97 -13.17 12.63
C GLY A 2 0.86 -13.25 13.67
N PHE A 3 0.02 -12.22 13.74
CA PHE A 3 -1.20 -12.28 14.52
C PHE A 3 -2.15 -13.33 13.93
N LYS A 4 -2.73 -14.15 14.80
CA LYS A 4 -3.77 -15.13 14.42
C LYS A 4 -5.04 -14.37 14.04
N LYS A 5 -5.90 -14.98 13.23
CA LYS A 5 -7.21 -14.45 12.82
C LYS A 5 -7.98 -13.83 14.01
N ASP A 6 -7.91 -14.48 15.17
CA ASP A 6 -8.55 -14.05 16.41
C ASP A 6 -8.08 -12.68 16.92
N SER A 7 -6.82 -12.33 16.71
CA SER A 7 -6.25 -11.04 17.11
C SER A 7 -6.61 -9.89 16.17
N LEU A 8 -7.03 -10.20 14.93
CA LEU A 8 -7.56 -9.20 14.00
C LEU A 8 -9.05 -9.01 14.24
N ILE A 9 -9.76 -10.07 14.62
CA ILE A 9 -11.17 -10.02 15.04
C ILE A 9 -11.35 -9.04 16.21
N SER A 10 -10.41 -8.92 17.16
CA SER A 10 -10.53 -7.95 18.26
C SER A 10 -10.50 -6.47 17.85
N PHE A 11 -9.94 -6.15 16.68
CA PHE A 11 -9.99 -4.79 16.11
C PHE A 11 -11.27 -4.51 15.32
N ILE A 12 -12.02 -5.56 14.99
CA ILE A 12 -13.22 -5.52 14.14
C ILE A 12 -14.50 -5.72 14.97
N LEU A 13 -14.39 -6.40 16.12
CA LEU A 13 -15.48 -6.57 17.06
C LEU A 13 -15.89 -5.24 17.71
N PRO A 14 -17.19 -5.05 17.99
CA PRO A 14 -17.79 -3.77 18.40
C PRO A 14 -17.41 -3.29 19.80
N VAL A 15 -16.41 -3.88 20.47
CA VAL A 15 -15.96 -3.47 21.80
C VAL A 15 -14.47 -3.17 21.80
N SER A 16 -14.05 -2.24 20.95
CA SER A 16 -12.99 -1.31 21.33
C SER A 16 -13.64 0.04 21.59
N LEU A 17 -14.38 0.10 22.71
CA LEU A 17 -14.75 1.37 23.34
C LEU A 17 -13.47 1.95 23.92
N VAL A 18 -12.74 2.72 23.10
CA VAL A 18 -11.62 3.54 23.57
C VAL A 18 -12.20 4.54 24.57
N ASP A 19 -12.04 4.25 25.86
CA ASP A 19 -12.27 5.18 27.00
C ASP A 19 -13.59 5.98 26.96
N GLY A 20 -14.66 5.43 26.39
CA GLY A 20 -15.98 6.08 26.38
C GLY A 20 -16.81 5.73 27.61
N GLN A 21 -16.67 4.52 28.14
CA GLN A 21 -17.44 4.05 29.30
C GLN A 21 -17.10 4.80 30.57
N HIS A 22 -15.81 4.98 30.91
CA HIS A 22 -15.41 5.71 32.11
C HIS A 22 -15.81 7.19 32.05
N ARG A 23 -15.75 7.83 30.88
CA ARG A 23 -16.18 9.21 30.69
C ARG A 23 -17.70 9.37 30.76
N LEU A 24 -18.45 8.44 30.19
CA LEU A 24 -19.91 8.43 30.29
C LEU A 24 -20.38 8.15 31.72
N LEU A 25 -19.77 7.17 32.40
CA LEU A 25 -20.04 6.87 33.81
C LEU A 25 -19.67 8.06 34.71
N GLY A 26 -18.56 8.76 34.42
CA GLY A 26 -18.20 9.99 35.12
C GLY A 26 -19.20 11.12 34.90
N ALA A 27 -19.69 11.32 33.67
CA ALA A 27 -20.69 12.35 33.37
C ALA A 27 -22.07 12.04 33.99
N ILE A 28 -22.48 10.77 33.99
CA ILE A 28 -23.70 10.32 34.67
C ILE A 28 -23.56 10.47 36.19
N GLY A 29 -22.40 10.07 36.74
CA GLY A 29 -22.10 10.21 38.16
C GLY A 29 -22.14 11.67 38.63
N GLU A 30 -21.51 12.57 37.88
CA GLU A 30 -21.53 14.02 38.15
C GLU A 30 -22.95 14.59 38.17
N ILE A 31 -23.79 14.23 37.20
CA ILE A 31 -25.19 14.73 37.16
C ILE A 31 -26.02 14.16 38.30
N ASN A 32 -25.81 12.90 38.68
CA ASN A 32 -26.47 12.33 39.86
C ASN A 32 -26.03 13.03 41.15
N THR A 33 -24.74 13.35 41.30
CA THR A 33 -24.27 14.15 42.44
C THR A 33 -24.93 15.52 42.46
N ARG A 34 -25.10 16.17 41.31
CA ARG A 34 -25.76 17.48 41.21
C ARG A 34 -27.25 17.44 41.55
N LEU A 35 -27.94 16.36 41.16
CA LEU A 35 -29.31 16.07 41.58
C LEU A 35 -29.38 15.88 43.10
N GLU A 36 -28.44 15.17 43.70
CA GLU A 36 -28.38 14.95 45.16
C GLU A 36 -28.03 16.23 45.94
N THR A 37 -27.26 17.16 45.35
CA THR A 37 -26.92 18.45 45.97
C THR A 37 -27.98 19.54 45.78
N GLY A 38 -29.08 19.24 45.08
CA GLY A 38 -30.22 20.15 44.90
C GLY A 38 -30.04 21.21 43.81
N GLU A 39 -29.06 21.06 42.90
CA GLU A 39 -28.79 22.03 41.82
C GLU A 39 -29.96 22.15 40.83
N PHE A 40 -30.80 21.12 40.73
CA PHE A 40 -31.95 21.05 39.82
C PHE A 40 -33.31 21.05 40.55
N ASP A 41 -33.36 21.38 41.84
CA ASP A 41 -34.57 21.30 42.67
C ASP A 41 -35.73 22.16 42.15
N ASP A 42 -35.43 23.34 41.58
CA ASP A 42 -36.42 24.20 40.97
C ASP A 42 -37.05 23.54 39.74
N GLU A 43 -36.23 22.89 38.89
CA GLU A 43 -36.66 22.23 37.65
C GLU A 43 -37.43 20.92 37.96
N LEU A 44 -37.01 20.24 39.02
CA LEU A 44 -37.64 19.02 39.54
C LEU A 44 -38.99 19.34 40.19
N SER A 45 -39.06 20.39 41.01
CA SER A 45 -40.31 20.88 41.63
C SER A 45 -41.32 21.34 40.58
N LEU A 46 -40.87 22.01 39.53
CA LEU A 46 -41.74 22.46 38.44
C LEU A 46 -42.30 21.28 37.64
N SER A 47 -41.48 20.24 37.40
CA SER A 47 -41.91 19.00 36.76
C SER A 47 -42.90 18.19 37.62
N LEU A 48 -42.66 18.10 38.94
CA LEU A 48 -43.58 17.45 39.88
C LEU A 48 -44.92 18.19 39.99
N ASN A 49 -44.88 19.54 40.04
CA ASN A 49 -46.09 20.37 40.08
C ASN A 49 -46.93 20.26 38.79
N ASN A 50 -46.28 19.93 37.67
CA ASN A 50 -46.95 19.65 36.40
C ASN A 50 -47.50 18.21 36.31
N GLY A 51 -47.41 17.43 37.39
CA GLY A 51 -47.98 16.09 37.50
C GLY A 51 -47.09 14.96 36.95
N THR A 52 -45.83 15.23 36.64
CA THR A 52 -44.87 14.21 36.21
C THR A 52 -44.38 13.42 37.43
N ASP A 53 -44.31 12.09 37.31
CA ASP A 53 -43.77 11.24 38.37
C ASP A 53 -42.28 11.56 38.65
N ALA A 54 -41.85 11.44 39.91
CA ALA A 54 -40.50 11.77 40.34
C ALA A 54 -39.41 11.00 39.58
N THR A 55 -39.66 9.74 39.22
CA THR A 55 -38.68 8.93 38.47
C THR A 55 -38.55 9.39 37.02
N MET A 56 -39.66 9.85 36.42
CA MET A 56 -39.67 10.40 35.07
C MET A 56 -39.02 11.78 35.03
N ALA A 57 -39.32 12.66 36.00
CA ALA A 57 -38.71 13.98 36.11
C ALA A 57 -37.19 13.91 36.21
N ASN A 58 -36.66 13.00 37.06
CA ASN A 58 -35.22 12.74 37.16
C ASN A 58 -34.61 12.27 35.83
N THR A 59 -35.31 11.36 35.13
CA THR A 59 -34.85 10.85 33.83
C THR A 59 -34.82 11.93 32.76
N GLU A 60 -35.77 12.86 32.77
CA GLU A 60 -35.84 13.97 31.81
C GLU A 60 -34.75 15.00 32.05
N ILE A 61 -34.51 15.38 33.31
CA ILE A 61 -33.40 16.27 33.69
C ILE A 61 -32.07 15.62 33.28
N LEU A 62 -31.90 14.32 33.55
CA LEU A 62 -30.70 13.59 33.15
C LEU A 62 -30.52 13.57 31.63
N LYS A 63 -31.56 13.33 30.83
CA LYS A 63 -31.49 13.39 29.36
C LYS A 63 -31.24 14.79 28.81
N LYS A 64 -31.75 15.83 29.46
CA LYS A 64 -31.59 17.22 29.04
C LYS A 64 -30.16 17.71 29.23
N HIS A 65 -29.51 17.28 30.31
CA HIS A 65 -28.18 17.76 30.69
C HIS A 65 -27.04 16.78 30.36
N THR A 66 -27.34 15.51 30.03
CA THR A 66 -26.37 14.58 29.45
C THR A 66 -26.27 14.74 27.93
N ARG A 67 -25.06 14.58 27.38
CA ARG A 67 -24.89 14.45 25.92
C ARG A 67 -25.28 13.04 25.47
N VAL A 68 -26.35 12.93 24.71
CA VAL A 68 -26.74 11.68 24.05
C VAL A 68 -25.82 11.46 22.85
N LEU A 69 -24.93 10.47 22.95
CA LEU A 69 -24.13 10.02 21.81
C LEU A 69 -24.96 9.04 20.97
N PRO A 70 -25.11 9.24 19.65
CA PRO A 70 -25.76 8.25 18.81
C PRO A 70 -24.92 6.98 18.79
N VAL A 71 -25.45 5.88 19.33
CA VAL A 71 -24.86 4.55 19.19
C VAL A 71 -25.40 3.96 17.90
N SER A 72 -24.55 3.87 16.88
CA SER A 72 -24.89 3.14 15.65
C SER A 72 -24.66 1.66 15.90
N LEU A 73 -25.74 0.93 16.19
CA LEU A 73 -25.71 -0.52 16.32
C LEU A 73 -25.78 -1.15 14.92
N LEU A 74 -24.84 -2.04 14.63
CA LEU A 74 -24.91 -2.87 13.43
C LEU A 74 -25.94 -3.98 13.68
N MET A 75 -26.99 -3.98 12.87
CA MET A 75 -28.03 -5.03 12.91
C MET A 75 -27.55 -6.36 12.30
N SER A 76 -26.40 -6.33 11.61
CA SER A 76 -25.77 -7.51 11.02
C SER A 76 -24.48 -7.85 11.77
N ASP A 77 -24.33 -9.13 12.09
CA ASP A 77 -23.12 -9.74 12.64
C ASP A 77 -22.14 -10.17 11.52
N SER A 78 -22.49 -9.93 10.25
CA SER A 78 -21.66 -10.32 9.12
C SER A 78 -20.30 -9.59 9.15
N PRO A 79 -19.17 -10.33 9.01
CA PRO A 79 -17.84 -9.71 8.95
C PRO A 79 -17.70 -8.68 7.83
N SER A 80 -18.41 -8.87 6.71
CA SER A 80 -18.45 -7.97 5.56
C SER A 80 -19.01 -6.58 5.90
N GLU A 81 -20.12 -6.51 6.62
CA GLU A 81 -20.74 -5.24 7.03
C GLU A 81 -19.89 -4.50 8.08
N GLN A 82 -19.26 -5.25 8.99
CA GLN A 82 -18.34 -4.69 9.98
C GLN A 82 -17.11 -4.04 9.31
N VAL A 83 -16.51 -4.72 8.33
CA VAL A 83 -15.38 -4.18 7.57
C VAL A 83 -15.80 -2.95 6.77
N PHE A 84 -16.96 -2.97 6.10
CA PHE A 84 -17.45 -1.81 5.34
C PHE A 84 -17.61 -0.56 6.21
N GLN A 85 -18.29 -0.69 7.35
CA GLN A 85 -18.54 0.42 8.27
C GLN A 85 -17.24 0.91 8.92
N PHE A 86 -16.37 0.00 9.36
CA PHE A 86 -15.05 0.35 9.86
C PHE A 86 -14.28 1.19 8.85
N VAL A 87 -14.31 0.79 7.59
CA VAL A 87 -13.60 1.48 6.50
C VAL A 87 -14.19 2.86 6.22
N VAL A 88 -15.52 2.97 6.08
CA VAL A 88 -16.21 4.22 5.75
C VAL A 88 -16.10 5.26 6.87
N ILE A 89 -16.28 4.82 8.12
CA ILE A 89 -16.20 5.70 9.30
C ILE A 89 -14.78 6.26 9.45
N ASN A 90 -13.76 5.40 9.32
CA ASN A 90 -12.36 5.78 9.50
C ASN A 90 -11.72 6.52 8.31
N GLN A 91 -12.41 6.62 7.16
CA GLN A 91 -12.00 7.56 6.11
C GLN A 91 -12.58 8.97 6.32
N LYS A 92 -13.74 9.09 6.99
CA LYS A 92 -14.43 10.37 7.21
C LYS A 92 -14.06 11.04 8.55
N ALA A 93 -13.75 10.26 9.58
CA ALA A 93 -13.09 10.73 10.80
C ALA A 93 -11.61 10.31 10.75
N THR A 94 -10.70 11.17 11.24
CA THR A 94 -9.22 11.04 11.26
C THR A 94 -8.65 9.81 10.50
N PRO A 95 -8.11 9.99 9.28
CA PRO A 95 -7.87 8.89 8.35
C PRO A 95 -6.96 7.79 8.92
N ILE A 96 -7.44 6.54 8.95
CA ILE A 96 -6.56 5.37 9.12
C ILE A 96 -5.61 5.25 7.91
N GLU A 97 -4.35 4.88 8.16
CA GLU A 97 -3.36 4.68 7.09
C GLU A 97 -3.81 3.58 6.11
N ARG A 98 -3.73 3.88 4.80
CA ARG A 98 -4.23 3.01 3.70
C ARG A 98 -3.65 1.59 3.73
N SER A 99 -2.44 1.43 4.27
CA SER A 99 -1.72 0.16 4.44
C SER A 99 -2.38 -0.76 5.47
N LEU A 100 -2.87 -0.21 6.58
CA LEU A 100 -3.60 -0.97 7.60
C LEU A 100 -4.94 -1.46 7.07
N LEU A 101 -5.64 -0.57 6.36
CA LEU A 101 -6.93 -0.87 5.73
C LEU A 101 -6.80 -1.98 4.68
N GLY A 102 -5.78 -1.91 3.83
CA GLY A 102 -5.51 -2.96 2.84
C GLY A 102 -5.19 -4.31 3.49
N THR A 103 -4.44 -4.28 4.59
CA THR A 103 -4.11 -5.49 5.36
C THR A 103 -5.37 -6.12 5.97
N ILE A 104 -6.25 -5.32 6.58
CA ILE A 104 -7.52 -5.81 7.17
C ILE A 104 -8.39 -6.45 6.10
N VAL A 105 -8.66 -5.74 5.00
CA VAL A 105 -9.48 -6.24 3.89
C VAL A 105 -8.95 -7.58 3.36
N SER A 106 -7.64 -7.68 3.15
CA SER A 106 -7.02 -8.90 2.60
C SER A 106 -7.00 -10.11 3.55
N THR A 107 -7.09 -9.88 4.87
CA THR A 107 -6.89 -10.94 5.88
C THR A 107 -8.21 -11.43 6.46
N THR A 108 -9.24 -10.60 6.50
CA THR A 108 -10.50 -10.91 7.20
C THR A 108 -11.57 -11.52 6.30
N LEU A 109 -11.60 -11.16 5.01
CA LEU A 109 -12.71 -11.51 4.11
C LEU A 109 -12.33 -12.69 3.20
N THR A 110 -13.26 -13.62 3.03
CA THR A 110 -13.19 -14.68 2.00
C THR A 110 -13.48 -14.11 0.61
N ASN A 111 -13.11 -14.82 -0.47
CA ASN A 111 -13.33 -14.33 -1.84
C ASN A 111 -14.81 -14.01 -2.14
N ASP A 112 -15.75 -14.77 -1.57
CA ASP A 112 -17.19 -14.58 -1.81
C ASP A 112 -17.75 -13.36 -1.04
N GLU A 113 -17.31 -13.16 0.22
CA GLU A 113 -17.66 -11.98 1.01
C GLU A 113 -17.08 -10.69 0.41
N MET A 114 -15.96 -10.81 -0.30
CA MET A 114 -15.30 -9.71 -0.97
C MET A 114 -16.10 -9.18 -2.15
N GLU A 115 -16.71 -10.03 -2.99
CA GLU A 115 -17.48 -9.58 -4.16
C GLU A 115 -18.65 -8.68 -3.76
N VAL A 116 -19.32 -9.02 -2.66
CA VAL A 116 -20.47 -8.27 -2.10
C VAL A 116 -20.05 -6.85 -1.65
N VAL A 117 -18.85 -6.71 -1.10
CA VAL A 117 -18.38 -5.43 -0.51
C VAL A 117 -17.49 -4.64 -1.47
N SER A 118 -16.87 -5.30 -2.46
CA SER A 118 -15.93 -4.71 -3.42
C SER A 118 -16.54 -3.52 -4.16
N GLN A 119 -17.77 -3.68 -4.67
CA GLN A 119 -18.46 -2.60 -5.38
C GLN A 119 -18.69 -1.37 -4.48
N ARG A 120 -19.15 -1.58 -3.23
CA ARG A 120 -19.41 -0.48 -2.27
C ARG A 120 -18.13 0.21 -1.80
N LEU A 121 -17.03 -0.54 -1.69
CA LEU A 121 -15.71 -0.01 -1.38
C LEU A 121 -15.14 0.79 -2.56
N MET A 122 -15.32 0.32 -3.79
CA MET A 122 -14.97 1.07 -5.01
C MET A 122 -15.76 2.37 -5.13
N ASP A 123 -17.07 2.34 -4.86
CA ASP A 123 -17.95 3.51 -4.85
C ASP A 123 -17.55 4.52 -3.75
N SER A 124 -16.89 4.04 -2.70
CA SER A 124 -16.28 4.86 -1.63
C SER A 124 -14.86 5.34 -1.95
N GLY A 125 -14.35 5.07 -3.16
CA GLY A 125 -13.03 5.49 -3.62
C GLY A 125 -11.87 4.58 -3.21
N ILE A 126 -12.14 3.34 -2.81
CA ILE A 126 -11.14 2.39 -2.30
C ILE A 126 -10.73 1.42 -3.40
N LYS A 127 -9.46 1.53 -3.81
CA LYS A 127 -8.83 0.61 -4.77
C LYS A 127 -8.45 -0.70 -4.10
N LEU A 128 -9.42 -1.59 -4.02
CA LEU A 128 -9.34 -2.78 -3.20
C LEU A 128 -8.40 -3.85 -3.77
N GLU A 129 -8.37 -4.02 -5.09
CA GLU A 129 -7.44 -4.94 -5.75
C GLU A 129 -5.97 -4.55 -5.55
N GLU A 130 -5.66 -3.25 -5.61
CA GLU A 130 -4.31 -2.72 -5.39
C GLU A 130 -3.83 -3.05 -3.96
N ALA A 131 -4.73 -2.92 -2.98
CA ALA A 131 -4.45 -3.27 -1.60
C ALA A 131 -4.20 -4.77 -1.39
N ARG A 132 -4.97 -5.64 -2.05
CA ARG A 132 -4.77 -7.10 -2.02
C ARG A 132 -3.43 -7.49 -2.65
N ALA A 133 -3.11 -6.92 -3.82
CA ALA A 133 -1.85 -7.15 -4.52
C ALA A 133 -0.63 -6.76 -3.67
N ILE A 134 -0.64 -5.56 -3.06
CA ILE A 134 0.44 -5.11 -2.17
C ILE A 134 0.56 -6.05 -0.96
N THR A 135 -0.56 -6.42 -0.35
CA THR A 135 -0.53 -7.31 0.83
C THR A 135 0.04 -8.67 0.50
N TRP A 136 -0.36 -9.25 -0.64
CA TRP A 136 0.16 -10.54 -1.09
C TRP A 136 1.68 -10.45 -1.30
N ILE A 137 2.17 -9.42 -2.01
CA ILE A 137 3.61 -9.22 -2.26
C ILE A 137 4.40 -8.99 -0.96
N ALA A 138 3.82 -8.30 0.01
CA ALA A 138 4.46 -8.01 1.29
C ALA A 138 4.44 -9.18 2.30
N LYS A 139 3.60 -10.19 2.09
CA LYS A 139 3.47 -11.36 2.98
C LYS A 139 4.00 -12.65 2.37
N ASN A 140 3.90 -12.83 1.06
CA ASN A 140 4.27 -14.08 0.40
C ASN A 140 5.79 -14.30 0.51
N PRO A 141 6.27 -15.43 1.06
CA PRO A 141 7.70 -15.72 1.20
C PRO A 141 8.49 -15.77 -0.11
N VAL A 142 7.83 -16.05 -1.24
CA VAL A 142 8.49 -16.13 -2.56
C VAL A 142 8.79 -14.73 -3.12
N SER A 143 8.10 -13.71 -2.62
CA SER A 143 8.35 -12.32 -3.00
C SER A 143 9.63 -11.81 -2.35
N PRO A 144 10.53 -11.15 -3.11
CA PRO A 144 11.72 -10.53 -2.54
C PRO A 144 11.38 -9.33 -1.65
N PHE A 145 10.13 -8.85 -1.64
CA PHE A 145 9.67 -7.78 -0.76
C PHE A 145 8.97 -8.28 0.51
N SER A 146 8.99 -9.60 0.75
CA SER A 146 8.35 -10.20 1.92
C SER A 146 8.89 -9.60 3.21
N ASN A 147 7.98 -9.07 4.04
CA ASN A 147 8.29 -8.37 5.30
C ASN A 147 9.16 -7.10 5.16
N LEU A 148 9.25 -6.51 3.96
CA LEU A 148 10.02 -5.29 3.70
C LEU A 148 9.15 -4.10 3.27
N VAL A 149 7.83 -4.20 3.40
CA VAL A 149 6.84 -3.16 3.05
C VAL A 149 6.05 -2.77 4.29
N GLU A 150 5.83 -1.47 4.47
CA GLU A 150 5.01 -0.90 5.56
C GLU A 150 3.60 -1.48 5.56
N ARG A 151 3.05 -1.72 6.75
CA ARG A 151 1.71 -2.32 6.96
C ARG A 151 0.74 -1.37 7.66
N GLY A 152 1.17 -0.14 7.97
CA GLY A 152 0.34 0.92 8.54
C GLY A 152 0.12 0.80 10.04
N VAL A 153 1.06 0.18 10.75
CA VAL A 153 0.99 -0.02 12.19
C VAL A 153 2.06 0.85 12.87
N ASN A 154 1.76 1.38 14.05
CA ASN A 154 2.69 2.25 14.81
C ASN A 154 4.06 1.62 15.14
N SER A 155 4.24 0.31 14.88
CA SER A 155 5.50 -0.43 15.01
C SER A 155 6.29 -0.57 13.71
N ASP A 156 5.84 0.02 12.60
CA ASP A 156 6.57 -0.07 11.33
C ASP A 156 7.94 0.65 11.47
N SER A 157 9.01 -0.12 11.29
CA SER A 157 10.35 0.44 11.31
C SER A 157 10.52 1.41 10.15
N LYS A 158 11.25 2.51 10.37
CA LYS A 158 11.62 3.50 9.33
C LYS A 158 12.39 2.90 8.12
N ASP A 159 12.74 1.62 8.21
CA ASP A 159 13.50 0.81 7.25
C ASP A 159 12.62 -0.05 6.33
N MET A 160 11.29 0.14 6.35
CA MET A 160 10.37 -0.52 5.41
C MET A 160 10.05 0.36 4.21
N LEU A 161 9.78 -0.28 3.07
CA LEU A 161 9.34 0.40 1.86
C LEU A 161 7.90 0.87 2.04
N GLN A 162 7.65 2.13 1.69
CA GLN A 162 6.33 2.70 1.81
C GLN A 162 5.29 1.98 0.96
N TRP A 163 4.11 1.76 1.52
CA TRP A 163 2.97 1.14 0.82
C TRP A 163 2.64 1.83 -0.50
N SER A 164 2.65 3.17 -0.50
CA SER A 164 2.37 3.98 -1.70
C SER A 164 3.44 3.82 -2.80
N VAL A 165 4.68 3.48 -2.43
CA VAL A 165 5.75 3.20 -3.38
C VAL A 165 5.55 1.82 -3.98
N MET A 166 5.22 0.82 -3.15
CA MET A 166 4.92 -0.53 -3.64
C MET A 166 3.75 -0.53 -4.62
N GLY A 167 2.66 0.20 -4.33
CA GLY A 167 1.54 0.34 -5.27
C GLY A 167 1.96 0.92 -6.62
N LYS A 168 2.84 1.93 -6.65
CA LYS A 168 3.37 2.49 -7.91
C LYS A 168 4.16 1.47 -8.72
N ILE A 169 5.03 0.68 -8.06
CA ILE A 169 5.83 -0.34 -8.74
C ILE A 169 4.92 -1.45 -9.26
N ILE A 170 3.96 -1.92 -8.47
CA ILE A 170 2.98 -2.92 -8.90
C ILE A 170 2.19 -2.43 -10.11
N ASN A 171 1.74 -1.17 -10.13
CA ASN A 171 1.00 -0.62 -11.26
C ASN A 171 1.79 -0.64 -12.58
N ILE A 172 3.12 -0.52 -12.54
CA ILE A 172 3.96 -0.67 -13.75
C ILE A 172 3.85 -2.08 -14.34
N PHE A 173 3.69 -3.12 -13.51
CA PHE A 173 3.60 -4.50 -13.98
C PHE A 173 2.14 -4.94 -14.19
N LYS A 174 1.26 -4.74 -13.20
CA LYS A 174 -0.16 -5.14 -13.26
C LYS A 174 -0.95 -4.35 -14.30
N GLU A 175 -0.84 -3.03 -14.25
CA GLU A 175 -1.61 -2.13 -15.11
C GLU A 175 -0.82 -1.68 -16.35
N LEU A 176 0.44 -2.13 -16.49
CA LEU A 176 1.36 -1.77 -17.57
C LEU A 176 1.37 -0.26 -17.84
N ARG A 177 1.38 0.53 -16.77
CA ARG A 177 1.30 2.00 -16.81
C ARG A 177 2.24 2.64 -15.80
N GLY A 178 2.74 3.82 -16.15
CA GLY A 178 3.67 4.58 -15.31
C GLY A 178 5.12 4.10 -15.43
N GLY A 179 5.44 3.29 -16.46
CA GLY A 179 6.80 2.87 -16.80
C GLY A 179 7.57 3.97 -17.53
N ILE A 180 7.53 5.19 -17.00
CA ILE A 180 8.18 6.37 -17.55
C ILE A 180 9.53 6.55 -16.85
N LEU A 181 10.62 6.60 -17.62
CA LEU A 181 11.93 6.96 -17.07
C LEU A 181 11.95 8.43 -16.65
N PHE A 182 12.62 8.74 -15.54
CA PHE A 182 12.69 10.13 -15.07
C PHE A 182 13.40 11.02 -16.09
N GLY A 183 12.78 12.15 -16.42
CA GLY A 183 13.26 13.06 -17.46
C GLY A 183 12.76 12.74 -18.87
N GLU A 184 11.99 11.67 -19.05
CA GLU A 184 11.40 11.27 -20.33
C GLU A 184 9.87 11.42 -20.33
N ARG A 185 9.25 11.19 -21.50
CA ARG A 185 7.79 11.29 -21.71
C ARG A 185 7.13 9.95 -22.05
N ASN A 186 7.89 9.00 -22.57
CA ASN A 186 7.35 7.73 -23.05
C ASN A 186 7.06 6.81 -21.86
N ASP A 187 5.85 6.25 -21.84
CA ASP A 187 5.47 5.19 -20.92
C ASP A 187 5.77 3.85 -21.56
N TYR A 188 6.95 3.30 -21.27
CA TYR A 188 7.43 2.09 -21.92
C TYR A 188 6.62 0.85 -21.56
N ALA A 189 6.07 0.79 -20.34
CA ALA A 189 5.17 -0.29 -19.94
C ALA A 189 3.90 -0.27 -20.80
N LYS A 190 3.34 0.92 -21.03
CA LYS A 190 2.15 1.09 -21.88
C LYS A 190 2.47 0.78 -23.35
N ILE A 191 3.60 1.27 -23.87
CA ILE A 191 4.02 0.98 -25.25
C ILE A 191 4.22 -0.54 -25.44
N TRP A 192 4.80 -1.22 -24.45
CA TRP A 192 4.98 -2.66 -24.50
C TRP A 192 3.64 -3.41 -24.49
N GLN A 193 2.71 -2.98 -23.62
CA GLN A 193 1.35 -3.51 -23.56
C GLN A 193 0.62 -3.42 -24.90
N GLU A 194 0.68 -2.26 -25.56
CA GLU A 194 -0.01 -2.02 -26.83
C GLU A 194 0.58 -2.83 -28.01
N LYS A 195 1.88 -3.14 -27.96
CA LYS A 195 2.61 -3.72 -29.10
C LYS A 195 2.92 -5.20 -28.99
N TYR A 196 3.18 -5.69 -27.78
CA TYR A 196 3.81 -7.00 -27.58
C TYR A 196 3.04 -7.91 -26.62
N LEU A 197 2.14 -7.37 -25.79
CA LEU A 197 1.38 -8.21 -24.85
C LEU A 197 0.48 -9.22 -25.57
N SER A 198 -0.27 -8.80 -26.59
CA SER A 198 -1.21 -9.69 -27.30
C SER A 198 -0.54 -10.86 -28.03
N THR A 199 0.76 -10.75 -28.33
CA THR A 199 1.56 -11.79 -28.98
C THR A 199 2.46 -12.55 -27.99
N SER A 200 2.39 -12.23 -26.70
CA SER A 200 3.23 -12.85 -25.66
C SER A 200 2.65 -14.19 -25.22
N GLY A 201 3.49 -15.22 -25.11
CA GLY A 201 3.06 -16.55 -24.66
C GLY A 201 2.41 -16.59 -23.26
N VAL A 202 2.77 -15.67 -22.35
CA VAL A 202 2.20 -15.61 -20.98
C VAL A 202 0.72 -15.28 -20.91
N VAL A 203 0.14 -14.77 -22.00
CA VAL A 203 -1.30 -14.54 -22.10
C VAL A 203 -1.98 -15.48 -23.09
N SER A 204 -1.28 -16.49 -23.61
CA SER A 204 -1.84 -17.41 -24.63
C SER A 204 -2.96 -18.31 -24.10
N GLU A 205 -2.98 -18.58 -22.79
CA GLU A 205 -3.97 -19.44 -22.13
C GLU A 205 -5.23 -18.69 -21.67
N PHE A 206 -5.41 -17.43 -22.08
CA PHE A 206 -6.58 -16.67 -21.62
C PHE A 206 -7.88 -17.26 -22.18
N ASP A 207 -8.88 -17.41 -21.31
CA ASP A 207 -10.20 -17.91 -21.68
C ASP A 207 -11.11 -16.74 -22.07
N ASP A 208 -11.49 -16.68 -23.34
CA ASP A 208 -12.42 -15.67 -23.90
C ASP A 208 -13.82 -15.70 -23.23
N ASN A 209 -14.18 -16.79 -22.55
CA ASN A 209 -15.42 -16.85 -21.77
C ASN A 209 -15.32 -16.17 -20.40
N VAL A 210 -14.09 -15.94 -19.91
CA VAL A 210 -13.81 -15.36 -18.58
C VAL A 210 -13.27 -13.93 -18.70
N PHE A 211 -12.44 -13.65 -19.71
CA PHE A 211 -11.78 -12.37 -19.90
C PHE A 211 -12.09 -11.77 -21.26
N SER A 212 -12.39 -10.47 -21.29
CA SER A 212 -12.70 -9.74 -22.54
C SER A 212 -11.47 -9.48 -23.41
N SER A 213 -10.26 -9.57 -22.84
CA SER A 213 -9.02 -9.38 -23.56
C SER A 213 -7.84 -10.05 -22.84
N ALA A 214 -6.76 -10.31 -23.59
CA ALA A 214 -5.48 -10.73 -23.03
C ALA A 214 -4.95 -9.76 -21.95
N TYR A 215 -5.26 -8.46 -22.07
CA TYR A 215 -4.91 -7.47 -21.06
C TYR A 215 -5.74 -7.60 -19.78
N ASP A 216 -7.02 -7.96 -19.89
CA ASP A 216 -7.88 -8.19 -18.71
C ASP A 216 -7.45 -9.46 -17.95
N TYR A 217 -7.08 -10.51 -18.67
CA TYR A 217 -6.43 -11.68 -18.07
C TYR A 217 -5.11 -11.30 -17.40
N TRP A 218 -4.24 -10.56 -18.11
CA TRP A 218 -2.97 -10.06 -17.58
C TRP A 218 -3.15 -9.30 -16.27
N ARG A 219 -4.07 -8.33 -16.20
CA ARG A 219 -4.20 -7.40 -15.05
C ARG A 219 -5.05 -7.94 -13.91
N SER A 220 -5.66 -9.11 -14.07
CA SER A 220 -6.46 -9.75 -13.03
C SER A 220 -5.64 -9.95 -11.75
N LEU A 221 -6.30 -10.04 -10.58
CA LEU A 221 -5.61 -10.09 -9.29
C LEU A 221 -4.55 -11.21 -9.20
N GLU A 222 -4.88 -12.37 -9.76
CA GLU A 222 -4.04 -13.58 -9.78
C GLU A 222 -3.37 -13.79 -11.15
N GLY A 223 -3.42 -12.80 -12.04
CA GLY A 223 -2.96 -12.90 -13.42
C GLY A 223 -1.43 -13.07 -13.58
N PRO A 224 -0.97 -13.33 -14.81
CA PRO A 224 0.44 -13.59 -15.14
C PRO A 224 1.43 -12.55 -14.59
N TRP A 225 1.01 -11.28 -14.53
CA TRP A 225 1.83 -10.16 -14.03
C TRP A 225 2.48 -10.46 -12.68
N ARG A 226 1.78 -11.18 -11.79
CA ARG A 226 2.21 -11.37 -10.40
C ARG A 226 3.41 -12.30 -10.30
N GLU A 227 3.38 -13.40 -11.04
CA GLU A 227 4.52 -14.33 -11.09
C GLU A 227 5.72 -13.69 -11.79
N LEU A 228 5.48 -12.94 -12.86
CA LEU A 228 6.53 -12.23 -13.59
C LEU A 228 7.14 -11.13 -12.73
N PHE A 229 6.34 -10.38 -11.96
CA PHE A 229 6.82 -9.39 -11.00
C PHE A 229 7.78 -10.01 -9.98
N VAL A 230 7.37 -11.12 -9.37
CA VAL A 230 8.19 -11.84 -8.39
C VAL A 230 9.46 -12.40 -9.03
N CYS A 231 9.35 -12.98 -10.22
CA CYS A 231 10.48 -13.52 -10.96
C CYS A 231 11.51 -12.42 -11.33
N PHE A 232 11.03 -11.31 -11.90
CA PHE A 232 11.84 -10.14 -12.24
C PHE A 232 12.62 -9.62 -11.04
N TRP A 233 11.92 -9.31 -9.94
CA TRP A 233 12.56 -8.71 -8.78
C TRP A 233 13.49 -9.67 -8.03
N ASN A 234 13.20 -10.98 -8.04
CA ASN A 234 14.14 -11.96 -7.52
C ASN A 234 15.46 -11.90 -8.32
N LYS A 235 15.40 -11.96 -9.66
CA LYS A 235 16.60 -11.90 -10.51
C LYS A 235 17.37 -10.58 -10.36
N VAL A 236 16.68 -9.45 -10.29
CA VAL A 236 17.30 -8.14 -10.04
C VAL A 236 18.01 -8.11 -8.69
N SER A 237 17.33 -8.54 -7.63
CA SER A 237 17.92 -8.55 -6.28
C SER A 237 19.08 -9.54 -6.15
N ASP A 238 19.00 -10.72 -6.77
CA ASP A 238 20.06 -11.72 -6.74
C ASP A 238 21.35 -11.23 -7.42
N LYS A 239 21.20 -10.42 -8.48
CA LYS A 239 22.34 -9.91 -9.25
C LYS A 239 22.95 -8.62 -8.69
N LEU A 240 22.10 -7.71 -8.20
CA LEU A 240 22.50 -6.32 -7.91
C LEU A 240 22.48 -5.95 -6.42
N ALA A 241 21.90 -6.80 -5.56
CA ALA A 241 21.71 -6.50 -4.15
C ALA A 241 22.43 -7.49 -3.21
N GLN A 242 22.60 -7.06 -1.95
CA GLN A 242 23.04 -7.91 -0.85
C GLN A 242 21.85 -8.16 0.08
N ARG A 243 21.61 -9.41 0.48
CA ARG A 243 20.42 -9.77 1.30
C ARG A 243 20.70 -9.96 2.79
N GLU A 244 21.96 -10.14 3.16
CA GLU A 244 22.34 -10.50 4.53
C GLU A 244 22.94 -9.31 5.30
N ASN A 245 23.84 -8.57 4.65
CA ASN A 245 24.57 -7.48 5.29
C ASN A 245 23.85 -6.14 5.11
N LYS A 246 23.23 -5.65 6.19
CA LYS A 246 22.49 -4.38 6.24
C LYS A 246 23.36 -3.15 6.02
N ASP A 247 24.67 -3.23 6.28
CA ASP A 247 25.59 -2.09 6.18
C ASP A 247 26.03 -1.82 4.74
N ARG A 248 25.72 -2.73 3.80
CA ARG A 248 26.05 -2.57 2.38
C ARG A 248 25.11 -1.56 1.73
N LYS A 249 25.66 -0.73 0.84
CA LYS A 249 24.87 0.32 0.17
C LYS A 249 23.89 -0.25 -0.85
N ASN A 250 24.05 -1.50 -1.27
CA ASN A 250 23.07 -2.24 -2.08
C ASN A 250 22.24 -3.25 -1.27
N PHE A 251 22.07 -3.07 0.05
CA PHE A 251 21.23 -3.95 0.85
C PHE A 251 19.79 -4.00 0.31
N TRP A 252 19.18 -5.19 0.23
CA TRP A 252 17.80 -5.38 -0.19
C TRP A 252 16.83 -5.13 0.98
N GLY A 253 16.71 -3.86 1.35
CA GLY A 253 15.94 -3.35 2.49
C GLY A 253 16.40 -1.93 2.81
N ALA A 254 15.94 -1.36 3.93
CA ALA A 254 16.40 -0.05 4.43
C ALA A 254 16.37 1.08 3.36
N PRO A 255 15.18 1.49 2.86
CA PRO A 255 15.05 2.37 1.70
C PRO A 255 15.63 3.78 1.84
N ARG A 256 15.95 4.19 3.06
CA ARG A 256 16.64 5.46 3.31
C ARG A 256 18.12 5.38 2.98
N GLU A 257 18.74 4.24 3.27
CA GLU A 257 20.18 4.02 3.19
C GLU A 257 20.58 3.29 1.91
N SER A 258 19.81 2.27 1.52
CA SER A 258 20.07 1.49 0.32
C SER A 258 19.90 2.31 -0.97
N ASN A 259 20.87 2.17 -1.86
CA ASN A 259 20.87 2.75 -3.19
C ASN A 259 19.99 1.98 -4.17
N ILE A 260 19.78 0.67 -3.98
CA ILE A 260 18.92 -0.14 -4.86
C ILE A 260 17.48 -0.22 -4.34
N PHE A 261 17.30 -0.37 -3.03
CA PHE A 261 15.99 -0.63 -2.42
C PHE A 261 15.27 0.66 -2.05
N ASN A 262 15.18 1.62 -2.96
CA ASN A 262 14.42 2.87 -2.72
C ASN A 262 13.51 3.20 -3.89
N LYS A 263 12.53 4.07 -3.65
CA LYS A 263 11.53 4.50 -4.65
C LYS A 263 12.14 4.84 -6.01
N ILE A 264 13.22 5.61 -6.04
CA ILE A 264 13.76 6.15 -7.29
C ILE A 264 14.41 5.02 -8.09
N SER A 265 15.29 4.23 -7.46
CA SER A 265 15.98 3.15 -8.15
C SER A 265 15.03 2.03 -8.57
N LEU A 266 14.04 1.67 -7.73
CA LEU A 266 13.06 0.64 -8.08
C LEU A 266 12.19 1.07 -9.29
N MET A 267 11.80 2.34 -9.36
CA MET A 267 11.08 2.90 -10.50
C MET A 267 11.96 2.94 -11.76
N ILE A 268 13.23 3.36 -11.65
CA ILE A 268 14.18 3.38 -12.78
C ILE A 268 14.36 1.98 -13.35
N LEU A 269 14.63 0.99 -12.50
CA LEU A 269 14.85 -0.40 -12.93
C LEU A 269 13.61 -0.99 -13.62
N SER A 270 12.41 -0.70 -13.09
CA SER A 270 11.16 -1.14 -13.72
C SER A 270 10.97 -0.51 -15.09
N SER A 271 11.08 0.82 -15.18
CA SER A 271 10.87 1.56 -16.43
C SER A 271 11.94 1.26 -17.47
N ASP A 272 13.21 1.11 -17.07
CA ASP A 272 14.33 0.78 -17.97
C ASP A 272 14.23 -0.64 -18.52
N PHE A 273 13.72 -1.59 -17.73
CA PHE A 273 13.45 -2.94 -18.24
C PHE A 273 12.36 -2.94 -19.32
N PHE A 274 11.25 -2.22 -19.11
CA PHE A 274 10.24 -2.07 -20.16
C PHE A 274 10.76 -1.30 -21.37
N GLN A 275 11.65 -0.30 -21.18
CA GLN A 275 12.34 0.35 -22.29
C GLN A 275 13.15 -0.66 -23.09
N PHE A 276 13.92 -1.52 -22.42
CA PHE A 276 14.68 -2.60 -23.06
C PHE A 276 13.78 -3.51 -23.88
N LEU A 277 12.67 -4.01 -23.32
CA LEU A 277 11.73 -4.87 -24.05
C LEU A 277 11.15 -4.20 -25.31
N VAL A 278 10.87 -2.90 -25.24
CA VAL A 278 10.39 -2.12 -26.40
C VAL A 278 11.49 -1.92 -27.44
N GLU A 279 12.72 -1.62 -27.01
CA GLU A 279 13.88 -1.43 -27.89
C GLU A 279 14.26 -2.73 -28.62
N THR A 280 14.18 -3.88 -27.94
CA THR A 280 14.44 -5.22 -28.52
C THR A 280 13.22 -5.83 -29.22
N ARG A 281 12.04 -5.20 -29.10
CA ARG A 281 10.76 -5.65 -29.69
C ARG A 281 10.34 -7.03 -29.20
N THR A 282 10.51 -7.30 -27.91
CA THR A 282 10.36 -8.64 -27.33
C THR A 282 9.14 -8.73 -26.42
N GLY A 283 8.29 -9.74 -26.68
CA GLY A 283 7.25 -10.18 -25.76
C GLY A 283 7.81 -11.07 -24.65
N ILE A 284 6.96 -11.47 -23.70
CA ILE A 284 7.36 -12.40 -22.63
C ILE A 284 6.56 -13.69 -22.79
N ASP A 285 7.22 -14.80 -23.09
CA ASP A 285 6.50 -16.05 -23.39
C ASP A 285 6.30 -16.96 -22.19
N SER A 286 7.22 -16.89 -21.23
CA SER A 286 7.17 -17.69 -20.02
C SER A 286 8.00 -17.06 -18.91
N LYS A 287 7.90 -17.63 -17.71
CA LYS A 287 8.73 -17.27 -16.57
C LYS A 287 10.22 -17.51 -16.85
N GLU A 288 10.55 -18.57 -17.57
CA GLU A 288 11.91 -18.92 -17.97
C GLU A 288 12.44 -17.94 -19.02
N HIS A 289 11.61 -17.56 -19.99
CA HIS A 289 11.97 -16.54 -20.96
C HIS A 289 12.25 -15.19 -20.24
N LEU A 290 11.41 -14.79 -19.28
CA LEU A 290 11.67 -13.59 -18.48
C LEU A 290 13.04 -13.62 -17.78
N LYS A 291 13.43 -14.77 -17.20
CA LYS A 291 14.73 -14.91 -16.54
C LYS A 291 15.88 -14.61 -17.51
N SER A 292 15.81 -15.16 -18.72
CA SER A 292 16.79 -14.91 -19.78
C SER A 292 16.81 -13.45 -20.21
N LEU A 293 15.65 -12.82 -20.38
CA LEU A 293 15.54 -11.40 -20.73
C LEU A 293 16.14 -10.49 -19.66
N VAL A 294 15.97 -10.82 -18.38
CA VAL A 294 16.59 -10.05 -17.28
C VAL A 294 18.11 -10.27 -17.24
N ASP A 295 18.58 -11.48 -17.54
CA ASP A 295 20.01 -11.76 -17.60
C ASP A 295 20.69 -10.98 -18.74
N GLU A 296 20.04 -10.91 -19.91
CA GLU A 296 20.46 -10.11 -21.07
C GLU A 296 20.39 -8.61 -20.78
N TRP A 297 19.27 -8.12 -20.23
CA TRP A 297 19.10 -6.70 -19.87
C TRP A 297 20.18 -6.22 -18.90
N LEU A 298 20.60 -7.09 -17.97
CA LEU A 298 21.65 -6.80 -17.00
C LEU A 298 23.03 -7.32 -17.44
N GLN A 299 23.20 -7.70 -18.71
CA GLN A 299 24.49 -8.20 -19.21
C GLN A 299 25.60 -7.17 -18.96
N ASP A 300 26.76 -7.64 -18.52
CA ASP A 300 27.97 -6.83 -18.21
C ASP A 300 27.81 -5.76 -17.10
N ILE A 301 26.65 -5.68 -16.46
CA ILE A 301 26.41 -4.80 -15.31
C ILE A 301 27.19 -5.30 -14.10
N LYS A 302 28.04 -4.44 -13.55
CA LYS A 302 28.84 -4.75 -12.36
C LYS A 302 27.94 -4.80 -11.12
N PRO A 303 27.95 -5.89 -10.33
CA PRO A 303 27.18 -5.98 -9.07
C PRO A 303 27.46 -4.83 -8.10
N ALA A 304 28.67 -4.26 -8.16
CA ALA A 304 29.09 -3.13 -7.33
C ALA A 304 28.44 -1.79 -7.68
N TYR A 305 27.62 -1.67 -8.75
CA TYR A 305 27.02 -0.39 -9.16
C TYR A 305 26.27 0.31 -8.02
N PHE A 306 25.39 -0.41 -7.33
CA PHE A 306 24.60 0.10 -6.20
C PHE A 306 25.34 0.05 -4.86
N ASP A 307 26.47 -0.64 -4.77
CA ASP A 307 27.17 -0.92 -3.51
C ASP A 307 28.19 0.15 -3.12
N ARG A 308 28.24 1.24 -3.89
CA ARG A 308 29.12 2.38 -3.63
C ARG A 308 28.44 3.38 -2.73
N ASP A 309 29.19 4.02 -1.84
CA ASP A 309 28.64 5.18 -1.15
C ASP A 309 28.47 6.32 -2.15
N TRP A 310 27.22 6.63 -2.48
CA TRP A 310 26.89 7.76 -3.34
C TRP A 310 26.97 9.10 -2.59
N GLU A 311 27.36 9.06 -1.31
CA GLU A 311 27.49 10.18 -0.40
C GLU A 311 26.20 11.00 -0.46
N LEU A 312 25.07 10.52 0.06
CA LEU A 312 23.77 11.20 -0.15
C LEU A 312 23.37 12.14 0.99
N SER A 313 24.28 12.45 1.91
CA SER A 313 24.02 13.37 3.02
C SER A 313 23.57 14.75 2.51
N GLY A 314 22.41 15.21 2.96
CA GLY A 314 21.79 16.48 2.54
C GLY A 314 21.12 16.46 1.17
N VAL A 315 21.08 15.33 0.45
CA VAL A 315 20.48 15.23 -0.89
C VAL A 315 19.03 14.75 -0.80
N LYS A 316 18.10 15.55 -1.32
CA LYS A 316 16.70 15.14 -1.48
C LYS A 316 16.56 14.25 -2.72
N LYS A 317 16.63 12.92 -2.52
CA LYS A 317 16.58 11.89 -3.61
C LYS A 317 15.40 12.07 -4.58
N ASP A 318 14.21 12.45 -4.08
CA ASP A 318 12.98 12.59 -4.89
C ASP A 318 12.88 13.94 -5.63
N SER A 319 13.88 14.83 -5.51
CA SER A 319 13.89 16.07 -6.28
C SER A 319 14.07 15.78 -7.78
N LYS A 320 13.36 16.53 -8.63
CA LYS A 320 13.32 16.31 -10.08
C LYS A 320 14.73 16.20 -10.70
N GLY A 321 15.60 17.17 -10.41
CA GLY A 321 16.96 17.15 -10.96
C GLY A 321 17.77 15.91 -10.56
N ILE A 322 17.62 15.41 -9.33
CA ILE A 322 18.36 14.23 -8.84
C ILE A 322 17.83 12.94 -9.46
N ARG A 323 16.51 12.72 -9.46
CA ARG A 323 15.93 11.51 -10.06
C ARG A 323 16.17 11.45 -11.58
N ASP A 324 16.09 12.58 -12.29
CA ASP A 324 16.38 12.67 -13.72
C ASP A 324 17.88 12.38 -13.99
N ARG A 325 18.78 12.82 -13.08
CA ARG A 325 20.20 12.47 -13.13
C ARG A 325 20.42 10.98 -12.93
N TRP A 326 19.79 10.37 -11.93
CA TRP A 326 19.97 8.95 -11.62
C TRP A 326 19.47 8.05 -12.75
N ALA A 327 18.33 8.39 -13.35
CA ALA A 327 17.82 7.68 -14.53
C ALA A 327 18.80 7.77 -15.71
N GLN A 328 19.34 8.96 -15.98
CA GLN A 328 20.36 9.13 -17.00
C GLN A 328 21.62 8.31 -16.72
N LEU A 329 22.18 8.40 -15.50
CA LEU A 329 23.38 7.66 -15.13
C LEU A 329 23.20 6.15 -15.26
N TRP A 330 22.03 5.63 -14.88
CA TRP A 330 21.69 4.22 -15.07
C TRP A 330 21.59 3.86 -16.54
N SER A 331 20.81 4.61 -17.33
CA SER A 331 20.59 4.30 -18.76
C SER A 331 21.89 4.36 -19.56
N ASP A 332 22.70 5.41 -19.36
CA ASP A 332 24.00 5.58 -20.03
C ASP A 332 24.95 4.43 -19.68
N TYR A 333 25.04 4.06 -18.39
CA TYR A 333 25.88 2.96 -17.95
C TYR A 333 25.38 1.60 -18.44
N ARG A 334 24.07 1.35 -18.39
CA ARG A 334 23.48 0.07 -18.80
C ARG A 334 23.61 -0.16 -20.31
N LYS A 335 23.50 0.89 -21.12
CA LYS A 335 23.73 0.82 -22.59
C LYS A 335 25.22 0.69 -22.94
N ASN A 336 26.13 1.18 -22.10
CA ASN A 336 27.57 1.11 -22.33
C ASN A 336 28.35 0.90 -21.01
N PRO A 337 28.48 -0.34 -20.52
CA PRO A 337 29.00 -0.65 -19.18
C PRO A 337 30.55 -0.59 -19.07
N SER A 338 31.20 0.27 -19.86
CA SER A 338 32.67 0.42 -19.89
C SER A 338 33.25 0.92 -18.55
N ALA A 339 32.65 1.95 -17.95
CA ALA A 339 33.08 2.53 -16.69
C ALA A 339 31.90 2.90 -15.78
N LEU A 340 32.05 2.68 -14.47
CA LEU A 340 31.03 3.09 -13.50
C LEU A 340 30.95 4.62 -13.44
N PRO A 341 29.74 5.20 -13.30
CA PRO A 341 29.59 6.64 -13.12
C PRO A 341 30.39 7.19 -11.94
N GLN A 342 30.82 8.46 -12.01
CA GLN A 342 31.53 9.08 -10.90
C GLN A 342 30.59 9.32 -9.72
N ILE A 343 31.00 8.98 -8.49
CA ILE A 343 30.18 9.10 -7.26
C ILE A 343 29.57 10.50 -7.10
N ARG A 344 30.37 11.55 -7.34
CA ARG A 344 29.91 12.94 -7.26
C ARG A 344 28.71 13.27 -8.16
N MET A 345 28.50 12.52 -9.24
CA MET A 345 27.39 12.77 -10.17
C MET A 345 26.03 12.43 -9.54
N TYR A 346 25.96 11.47 -8.61
CA TYR A 346 24.70 11.09 -7.95
C TYR A 346 24.15 12.19 -7.03
N ARG A 347 25.00 13.10 -6.56
CA ARG A 347 24.60 14.27 -5.76
C ARG A 347 24.20 15.48 -6.61
N ASN A 348 24.60 15.50 -7.89
CA ASN A 348 24.47 16.68 -8.74
C ASN A 348 23.18 16.63 -9.57
N PRO A 349 22.23 17.57 -9.37
CA PRO A 349 21.01 17.56 -10.16
C PRO A 349 21.34 17.69 -11.66
N LYS A 350 20.53 17.05 -12.50
CA LYS A 350 20.52 17.33 -13.92
C LYS A 350 20.08 18.78 -14.11
N LYS A 351 20.86 19.55 -14.85
CA LYS A 351 20.46 20.91 -15.22
C LYS A 351 19.28 20.76 -16.18
N THR A 352 18.18 21.43 -15.85
CA THR A 352 17.09 21.63 -16.79
C THR A 352 17.49 22.81 -17.66
N ASP A 353 17.72 22.56 -18.94
CA ASP A 353 17.75 23.63 -19.95
C ASP A 353 16.35 24.23 -20.13
#